data_AF-A0A3C1YPE8-F1
#
_entry.id   AF-A0A3C1YPE8-F1
#
_cell.length_a   1.000
_cell.length_b   1.000
_cell.length_c   1.000
_cell.angle_alpha   90.00
_cell.angle_beta   90.00
_cell.angle_gamma   90.00
#
_symmetry.space_group_name_H-M   'P 1'
#
loop_
_entity.id
_entity.type
_entity.pdbx_description
1 polymer ?
#
loop_
_entity_poly.entity_id
_entity_poly.type
_entity_poly.pdbx_seq_one_letter_code
_entity_poly.pdbx_strand_id
1 'polypeptide(L)'
;MKISSLLLLFVLYSTTLFSQNSLDAYDTNETLTSDQCFTVIKTVWDGLKKLSEEYDSNNSTKGEFESTQEFNQRKRNNKDEYIAKISKYYSDHKLNTRTFSVWMKADLVKYDADNQTYSIKSSTQVLVQPKKKEIAVVCPQNKYAAITEKNAAGYRRAYFHLTTEPEFTWYVNKQTALAAKSKEGAIYFKLAFAFDISFDESANQIQLQIKATKISLMDQNENFTYWSEDIR
;
A
#
# COMPACT_ATOMS: atom_id res chain seq x y z
N MET A 1 31.13 -48.06 -38.16
CA MET A 1 30.10 -47.28 -37.44
C MET A 1 30.51 -47.29 -35.96
N LYS A 2 31.17 -46.30 -35.34
CA LYS A 2 30.87 -44.85 -35.20
C LYS A 2 29.35 -44.66 -34.97
N ILE A 3 28.84 -44.22 -33.82
CA ILE A 3 29.28 -43.11 -32.97
C ILE A 3 28.96 -43.42 -31.49
N SER A 4 30.00 -43.39 -30.66
CA SER A 4 29.92 -43.17 -29.20
C SER A 4 29.75 -41.68 -28.91
N SER A 5 29.26 -41.38 -27.71
CA SER A 5 29.37 -40.08 -27.02
C SER A 5 28.28 -39.06 -27.35
N LEU A 6 27.14 -39.16 -26.66
CA LEU A 6 26.28 -38.01 -26.39
C LEU A 6 26.46 -37.64 -24.91
N LEU A 7 27.57 -36.95 -24.65
CA LEU A 7 27.95 -36.45 -23.33
C LEU A 7 28.15 -34.94 -23.48
N LEU A 8 27.21 -34.19 -22.91
CA LEU A 8 27.42 -32.96 -22.16
C LEU A 8 28.28 -31.84 -22.81
N LEU A 9 27.59 -30.84 -23.38
CA LEU A 9 27.99 -29.43 -23.30
C LEU A 9 26.67 -28.66 -23.03
N PHE A 10 26.33 -28.29 -21.80
CA PHE A 10 26.96 -27.22 -21.01
C PHE A 10 27.19 -25.95 -21.85
N VAL A 11 26.11 -25.43 -22.43
CA VAL A 11 25.93 -23.98 -22.46
C VAL A 11 24.81 -23.66 -21.48
N LEU A 12 25.23 -23.52 -20.24
CA LEU A 12 24.58 -22.74 -19.21
C LEU A 12 24.29 -21.33 -19.77
N TYR A 13 23.20 -21.17 -20.50
CA TYR A 13 22.42 -19.95 -20.37
C TYR A 13 21.64 -20.10 -19.07
N SER A 14 22.36 -19.91 -17.96
CA SER A 14 21.77 -19.34 -16.76
C SER A 14 21.20 -18.00 -17.19
N THR A 15 19.98 -18.02 -17.72
CA THR A 15 19.10 -16.87 -17.68
C THR A 15 19.00 -16.56 -16.19
N THR A 16 19.81 -15.59 -15.76
CA THR A 16 19.45 -14.79 -14.62
C THR A 16 18.12 -14.16 -15.01
N LEU A 17 17.04 -14.91 -14.73
CA LEU A 17 15.74 -14.33 -14.47
C LEU A 17 16.03 -13.38 -13.31
N PHE A 18 16.42 -12.16 -13.63
CA PHE A 18 16.17 -11.03 -12.76
C PHE A 18 14.70 -11.19 -12.41
N SER A 19 14.44 -11.60 -11.18
CA SER A 19 13.08 -11.65 -10.66
C SER A 19 12.61 -10.21 -10.78
N GLN A 20 11.85 -9.93 -11.85
CA GLN A 20 11.24 -8.64 -12.04
C GLN A 20 10.39 -8.45 -10.81
N ASN A 21 10.74 -7.45 -10.01
CA ASN A 21 9.99 -7.15 -8.82
C ASN A 21 8.57 -6.84 -9.29
N SER A 22 7.56 -7.54 -8.79
CA SER A 22 6.17 -7.34 -9.23
C SER A 22 5.68 -5.90 -9.06
N LEU A 23 6.37 -5.12 -8.21
CA LEU A 23 6.14 -3.69 -8.04
C LEU A 23 6.78 -2.83 -9.14
N ASP A 24 7.79 -3.31 -9.86
CA ASP A 24 8.41 -2.61 -10.99
C ASP A 24 7.48 -2.50 -12.20
N ALA A 25 6.39 -3.28 -12.22
CA ALA A 25 5.33 -3.16 -13.22
C ALA A 25 4.51 -1.86 -13.10
N TYR A 26 4.62 -1.14 -11.98
CA TYR A 26 3.93 0.12 -11.76
C TYR A 26 4.94 1.27 -11.80
N ASP A 27 4.80 2.19 -12.75
CA ASP A 27 5.60 3.41 -12.80
C ASP A 27 5.22 4.30 -11.60
N THR A 28 6.24 4.82 -10.92
CA THR A 28 6.09 5.81 -9.84
C THR A 28 5.35 7.08 -10.26
N ASN A 29 5.33 7.42 -11.55
CA ASN A 29 4.59 8.57 -12.07
C ASN A 29 3.14 8.23 -12.44
N GLU A 30 2.80 6.94 -12.57
CA GLU A 30 1.46 6.51 -12.93
C GLU A 30 0.52 6.61 -11.72
N THR A 31 -0.71 7.06 -11.98
CA THR A 31 -1.74 7.11 -10.95
C THR A 31 -2.65 5.90 -11.10
N LEU A 32 -2.67 5.07 -10.07
CA LEU A 32 -3.31 3.77 -10.02
C LEU A 32 -4.84 3.92 -9.99
N THR A 33 -5.53 2.98 -10.63
CA THR A 33 -6.93 2.69 -10.32
C THR A 33 -7.06 2.05 -8.94
N SER A 34 -8.29 1.97 -8.41
CA SER A 34 -8.53 1.32 -7.12
C SER A 34 -8.08 -0.16 -7.10
N ASP A 35 -8.28 -0.89 -8.21
CA ASP A 35 -7.88 -2.30 -8.32
C ASP A 35 -6.36 -2.49 -8.42
N GLN A 36 -5.69 -1.60 -9.16
CA GLN A 36 -4.23 -1.58 -9.21
C GLN A 36 -3.64 -1.22 -7.83
N CYS A 37 -4.23 -0.26 -7.13
CA CYS A 37 -3.84 0.12 -5.78
C CYS A 37 -3.98 -1.07 -4.80
N PHE A 38 -5.11 -1.79 -4.85
CA PHE A 38 -5.28 -3.03 -4.09
C PHE A 38 -4.18 -4.05 -4.41
N THR A 39 -3.86 -4.25 -5.69
CA THR A 39 -2.84 -5.20 -6.13
C THR A 39 -1.46 -4.84 -5.59
N VAL A 40 -1.09 -3.56 -5.62
CA VAL A 40 0.17 -3.05 -5.05
C VAL A 40 0.23 -3.31 -3.55
N ILE A 41 -0.81 -2.92 -2.80
CA ILE A 41 -0.88 -3.13 -1.34
C ILE A 41 -0.82 -4.63 -1.01
N LYS A 42 -1.57 -5.46 -1.75
CA LYS A 42 -1.58 -6.92 -1.59
C LYS A 42 -0.19 -7.51 -1.82
N THR A 43 0.53 -7.04 -2.83
CA THR A 43 1.86 -7.54 -3.19
C THR A 43 2.85 -7.30 -2.06
N VAL A 44 2.85 -6.08 -1.50
CA VAL A 44 3.68 -5.74 -0.33
C VAL A 44 3.29 -6.61 0.87
N TRP A 45 1.99 -6.73 1.13
CA TRP A 45 1.49 -7.54 2.25
C TRP A 45 1.84 -9.02 2.12
N ASP A 46 1.69 -9.63 0.95
CA ASP A 46 2.05 -11.04 0.70
C ASP A 46 3.56 -11.28 0.91
N GLY A 47 4.41 -10.31 0.53
CA GLY A 47 5.84 -10.38 0.78
C GLY A 47 6.16 -10.41 2.27
N LEU A 48 5.56 -9.51 3.05
CA LEU A 48 5.70 -9.46 4.51
C LEU A 48 5.13 -10.71 5.18
N LYS A 49 4.01 -11.24 4.68
CA LYS A 49 3.39 -12.48 5.17
C LYS A 49 4.35 -13.65 5.06
N LYS A 50 5.02 -13.82 3.93
CA LYS A 50 6.02 -14.89 3.75
C LYS A 50 7.13 -14.80 4.78
N LEU A 51 7.66 -13.60 5.03
CA LEU A 51 8.69 -13.40 6.06
C LEU A 51 8.19 -13.77 7.46
N SER A 52 6.94 -13.44 7.78
CA SER A 52 6.34 -13.84 9.06
C SER A 52 6.14 -15.34 9.18
N GLU A 53 5.65 -15.99 8.13
CA GLU A 53 5.44 -17.44 8.10
C GLU A 53 6.77 -18.20 8.26
N GLU A 54 7.85 -17.72 7.63
CA GLU A 54 9.20 -18.23 7.83
C GLU A 54 9.67 -18.07 9.29
N TYR A 55 9.47 -16.88 9.88
CA TYR A 55 9.86 -16.61 11.27
C TYR A 55 9.10 -17.51 12.25
N ASP A 56 7.79 -17.67 12.08
CA ASP A 56 6.96 -18.52 12.93
C ASP A 56 7.32 -20.00 12.79
N SER A 57 7.54 -20.47 11.56
CA SER A 57 7.99 -21.84 11.30
C SER A 57 9.27 -22.16 12.05
N ASN A 58 10.23 -21.23 12.08
CA ASN A 58 11.51 -21.43 12.74
C ASN A 58 11.43 -21.33 14.27
N ASN A 59 10.40 -20.70 14.85
CA ASN A 59 10.36 -20.34 16.28
C ASN A 59 9.17 -20.91 17.06
N SER A 60 8.29 -21.65 16.40
CA SER A 60 7.09 -22.22 17.02
C SER A 60 7.39 -23.35 18.00
N THR A 61 8.41 -24.16 17.74
CA THR A 61 8.73 -25.35 18.55
C THR A 61 10.16 -25.34 19.08
N LYS A 62 10.29 -25.80 20.32
CA LYS A 62 11.57 -26.09 20.97
C LYS A 62 12.02 -27.48 20.55
N GLY A 63 13.30 -27.64 20.19
CA GLY A 63 13.84 -28.95 19.82
C GLY A 63 13.89 -29.92 21.00
N GLU A 64 13.78 -31.22 20.74
CA GLU A 64 13.81 -32.28 21.77
C GLU A 64 15.07 -32.22 22.65
N PHE A 65 16.22 -31.91 22.04
CA PHE A 65 17.52 -31.82 22.71
C PHE A 65 17.98 -30.39 23.00
N GLU A 66 17.13 -29.41 22.72
CA GLU A 66 17.43 -28.00 22.97
C GLU A 66 17.14 -27.67 24.43
N SER A 67 18.05 -26.99 25.13
CA SER A 67 17.75 -26.45 26.45
C SER A 67 16.82 -25.24 26.35
N THR A 68 16.13 -24.89 27.44
CA THR A 68 15.26 -23.70 27.43
C THR A 68 16.06 -22.41 27.20
N GLN A 69 17.32 -22.36 27.67
CA GLN A 69 18.20 -21.22 27.45
C GLN A 69 18.62 -21.11 25.98
N GLU A 70 19.02 -22.22 25.35
CA GLU A 70 19.35 -22.27 23.93
C GLU A 70 18.15 -21.87 23.06
N PHE A 71 16.95 -22.37 23.37
CA PHE A 71 15.72 -22.00 22.67
C PHE A 71 15.44 -20.50 22.75
N ASN A 72 15.56 -19.92 23.95
CA ASN A 72 15.34 -18.49 24.15
C ASN A 72 16.41 -17.66 23.43
N GLN A 73 17.66 -18.12 23.40
CA GLN A 73 18.72 -17.43 22.66
C GLN A 73 18.48 -17.51 21.14
N ARG A 74 18.11 -18.69 20.62
CA ARG A 74 17.74 -18.88 19.21
C ARG A 74 16.57 -17.98 18.81
N LYS A 75 15.53 -17.89 19.64
CA LYS A 75 14.39 -16.99 19.41
C LYS A 75 14.82 -15.52 19.30
N ARG A 76 15.73 -15.07 20.15
CA ARG A 76 16.26 -13.68 20.08
C ARG A 76 17.05 -13.48 18.79
N ASN A 77 18.00 -14.37 18.49
CA ASN A 77 18.80 -14.28 17.26
C ASN A 77 17.90 -14.27 16.01
N ASN A 78 16.92 -15.18 15.95
CA ASN A 78 15.98 -15.25 14.84
C ASN A 78 15.09 -14.00 14.74
N LYS A 79 14.77 -13.34 15.87
CA LYS A 79 14.02 -12.08 15.86
C LYS A 79 14.85 -10.96 15.23
N ASP A 80 16.13 -10.87 15.60
CA ASP A 80 17.03 -9.86 15.02
C ASP A 80 17.23 -10.10 13.51
N GLU A 81 17.42 -11.35 13.09
CA GLU A 81 17.46 -11.73 11.68
C GLU A 81 16.16 -11.41 10.94
N TYR A 82 15.02 -11.64 11.58
CA TYR A 82 13.70 -11.33 11.02
C TYR A 82 13.51 -9.82 10.81
N ILE A 83 13.87 -9.00 11.80
CA ILE A 83 13.84 -7.53 11.68
C ILE A 83 14.77 -7.05 10.56
N ALA A 84 15.95 -7.65 10.44
CA ALA A 84 16.88 -7.36 9.35
C ALA A 84 16.30 -7.74 7.97
N LYS A 85 15.63 -8.91 7.86
CA LYS A 85 14.94 -9.34 6.63
C LYS A 85 13.82 -8.37 6.24
N ILE A 86 13.04 -7.88 7.21
CA ILE A 86 11.99 -6.87 6.95
C ILE A 86 12.61 -5.58 6.40
N SER A 87 13.67 -5.08 7.05
CA SER A 87 14.37 -3.86 6.62
C SER A 87 15.00 -4.01 5.23
N LYS A 88 15.55 -5.19 4.95
CA LYS A 88 16.07 -5.56 3.63
C LYS A 88 14.95 -5.62 2.60
N TYR A 89 13.80 -6.23 2.91
CA TYR A 89 12.64 -6.24 2.03
C TYR A 89 12.18 -4.83 1.66
N TYR A 90 12.07 -3.94 2.66
CA TYR A 90 11.71 -2.53 2.47
C TYR A 90 12.64 -1.81 1.48
N SER A 91 13.95 -2.05 1.61
CA SER A 91 15.00 -1.43 0.77
C SER A 91 15.09 -2.06 -0.63
N ASP A 92 15.11 -3.40 -0.72
CA ASP A 92 15.22 -4.14 -1.99
C ASP A 92 14.02 -3.86 -2.91
N HIS A 93 12.84 -3.60 -2.33
CA HIS A 93 11.63 -3.22 -3.07
C HIS A 93 11.48 -1.69 -3.24
N LYS A 94 12.48 -0.91 -2.83
CA LYS A 94 12.52 0.56 -2.92
C LYS A 94 11.30 1.25 -2.30
N LEU A 95 10.65 0.59 -1.33
CA LEU A 95 9.44 1.10 -0.69
C LEU A 95 9.72 2.37 0.14
N ASN A 96 10.98 2.60 0.51
CA ASN A 96 11.47 3.81 1.16
C ASN A 96 11.57 5.04 0.26
N THR A 97 11.52 4.86 -1.06
CA THR A 97 11.67 5.95 -2.04
C THR A 97 10.48 6.08 -2.98
N ARG A 98 9.70 5.00 -3.14
CA ARG A 98 8.51 4.99 -4.01
C ARG A 98 7.34 5.71 -3.36
N THR A 99 6.75 6.61 -4.13
CA THR A 99 5.41 7.15 -3.86
C THR A 99 4.46 6.60 -4.93
N PHE A 100 3.29 6.16 -4.50
CA PHE A 100 2.21 5.73 -5.37
C PHE A 100 1.11 6.79 -5.32
N SER A 101 0.32 6.88 -6.38
CA SER A 101 -0.89 7.71 -6.37
C SER A 101 -2.09 6.87 -6.74
N VAL A 102 -3.26 7.15 -6.19
CA VAL A 102 -4.51 6.48 -6.55
C VAL A 102 -5.60 7.51 -6.87
N TRP A 103 -6.38 7.24 -7.91
CA TRP A 103 -7.58 8.00 -8.24
C TRP A 103 -8.74 7.58 -7.35
N MET A 104 -9.35 8.57 -6.68
CA MET A 104 -10.56 8.41 -5.88
C MET A 104 -11.61 9.37 -6.41
N LYS A 105 -12.74 8.85 -6.89
CA LYS A 105 -13.77 9.64 -7.56
C LYS A 105 -14.28 10.73 -6.62
N ALA A 106 -14.40 11.95 -7.14
CA ALA A 106 -14.95 13.08 -6.43
C ALA A 106 -16.36 13.38 -6.96
N ASP A 107 -17.33 13.43 -6.05
CA ASP A 107 -18.72 13.75 -6.36
C ASP A 107 -19.01 15.19 -5.90
N LEU A 108 -19.30 16.09 -6.86
CA LEU A 108 -19.54 17.52 -6.59
C LEU A 108 -20.99 17.72 -6.11
N VAL A 109 -21.18 17.85 -4.80
CA VAL A 109 -22.51 17.85 -4.17
C VAL A 109 -23.24 19.17 -4.37
N LYS A 110 -22.68 20.28 -3.88
CA LYS A 110 -23.33 21.60 -3.90
C LYS A 110 -22.31 22.72 -3.90
N TYR A 111 -22.58 23.76 -4.68
CA TYR A 111 -21.86 25.03 -4.61
C TYR A 111 -22.64 26.06 -3.79
N ASP A 112 -21.95 26.73 -2.87
CA ASP A 112 -22.41 27.89 -2.15
C ASP A 112 -21.70 29.13 -2.72
N ALA A 113 -22.48 29.97 -3.41
CA ALA A 113 -21.95 31.15 -4.09
C ALA A 113 -21.64 32.30 -3.12
N ASP A 114 -22.32 32.36 -1.96
CA ASP A 114 -22.12 33.42 -0.97
C ASP A 114 -20.79 33.19 -0.24
N ASN A 115 -20.49 31.94 0.09
CA ASN A 115 -19.26 31.54 0.77
C ASN A 115 -18.11 31.15 -0.17
N GLN A 116 -18.37 31.07 -1.48
CA GLN A 116 -17.42 30.59 -2.49
C GLN A 116 -16.85 29.21 -2.14
N THR A 117 -17.72 28.27 -1.79
CA THR A 117 -17.33 26.91 -1.38
C THR A 117 -18.08 25.85 -2.16
N TYR A 118 -17.38 24.77 -2.52
CA TYR A 118 -17.96 23.57 -3.10
C TYR A 118 -17.86 22.41 -2.11
N SER A 119 -18.99 21.80 -1.80
CA SER A 119 -19.06 20.55 -1.07
C SER A 119 -18.75 19.36 -1.97
N ILE A 120 -17.81 18.51 -1.57
CA ILE A 120 -17.35 17.35 -2.35
C ILE A 120 -17.34 16.11 -1.47
N LYS A 121 -17.79 14.97 -2.03
CA LYS A 121 -17.66 13.64 -1.40
C LYS A 121 -16.75 12.74 -2.21
N SER A 122 -16.22 11.70 -1.57
CA SER A 122 -15.66 10.56 -2.28
C SER A 122 -16.20 9.27 -1.69
N SER A 123 -16.81 8.45 -2.55
CA SER A 123 -17.32 7.12 -2.22
C SER A 123 -16.34 5.99 -2.57
N THR A 124 -15.21 6.32 -3.18
CA THR A 124 -14.21 5.32 -3.58
C THR A 124 -13.58 4.65 -2.36
N GLN A 125 -13.57 3.32 -2.38
CA GLN A 125 -12.93 2.50 -1.37
C GLN A 125 -11.98 1.52 -2.04
N VAL A 126 -10.73 1.52 -1.61
CA VAL A 126 -9.72 0.55 -2.04
C VAL A 126 -9.70 -0.57 -1.02
N LEU A 127 -9.96 -1.80 -1.45
CA LEU A 127 -9.83 -2.96 -0.58
C LEU A 127 -8.38 -3.09 -0.10
N VAL A 128 -8.17 -3.45 1.17
CA VAL A 128 -6.85 -3.76 1.72
C VAL A 128 -6.95 -5.00 2.61
N GLN A 129 -5.80 -5.60 2.95
CA GLN A 129 -5.78 -6.76 3.83
C GLN A 129 -6.19 -6.35 5.25
N PRO A 130 -7.10 -7.09 5.91
CA PRO A 130 -7.49 -6.79 7.28
C PRO A 130 -6.34 -7.08 8.24
N LYS A 131 -6.36 -6.42 9.40
CA LYS A 131 -5.40 -6.65 10.47
C LYS A 131 -5.36 -8.14 10.85
N LYS A 132 -4.17 -8.72 10.83
CA LYS A 132 -3.86 -10.04 11.37
C LYS A 132 -2.96 -9.92 12.60
N LYS A 133 -2.75 -11.04 13.30
CA LYS A 133 -1.91 -11.09 14.50
C LYS A 133 -0.44 -10.78 14.13
N GLU A 134 -0.01 -11.27 12.98
CA GLU A 134 1.37 -11.18 12.51
C GLU A 134 1.68 -9.85 11.80
N ILE A 135 0.66 -9.29 11.13
CA ILE A 135 0.79 -8.09 10.29
C ILE A 135 -0.42 -7.19 10.51
N ALA A 136 -0.15 -5.97 10.96
CA ALA A 136 -1.13 -4.90 11.02
C ALA A 136 -0.99 -3.99 9.80
N VAL A 137 -2.06 -3.86 9.01
CA VAL A 137 -2.15 -2.83 7.96
C VAL A 137 -2.83 -1.62 8.56
N VAL A 138 -2.14 -0.48 8.57
CA VAL A 138 -2.62 0.74 9.23
C VAL A 138 -2.43 1.96 8.33
N CYS A 139 -3.26 2.98 8.54
CA CYS A 139 -3.06 4.30 7.96
C CYS A 139 -2.85 5.25 9.13
N PRO A 140 -1.67 5.89 9.26
CA PRO A 140 -1.43 6.86 10.31
C PRO A 140 -2.47 7.97 10.30
N GLN A 141 -2.85 8.44 11.49
CA GLN A 141 -3.92 9.42 11.64
C GLN A 141 -3.59 10.70 10.85
N ASN A 142 -4.51 11.09 9.98
CA ASN A 142 -4.46 12.33 9.20
C ASN A 142 -5.90 12.78 8.89
N LYS A 143 -6.05 13.94 8.24
CA LYS A 143 -7.36 14.56 7.97
C LYS A 143 -8.10 13.98 6.76
N TYR A 144 -7.40 13.29 5.87
CA TYR A 144 -7.88 13.02 4.51
C TYR A 144 -8.09 11.55 4.21
N ALA A 145 -7.35 10.64 4.84
CA ALA A 145 -7.36 9.23 4.50
C ALA A 145 -7.40 8.36 5.76
N ALA A 146 -8.11 7.25 5.68
CA ALA A 146 -8.22 6.28 6.76
C ALA A 146 -8.34 4.85 6.22
N ILE A 147 -8.04 3.89 7.10
CA ILE A 147 -8.42 2.49 6.91
C ILE A 147 -9.54 2.18 7.88
N THR A 148 -10.68 1.74 7.35
CA THR A 148 -11.79 1.20 8.17
C THR A 148 -11.92 -0.28 7.96
N GLU A 149 -12.32 -0.98 9.02
CA GLU A 149 -12.62 -2.40 8.93
C GLU A 149 -14.10 -2.65 9.20
N LYS A 150 -14.69 -3.54 8.40
CA LYS A 150 -16.10 -3.90 8.49
C LYS A 150 -16.22 -5.43 8.49
N ASN A 151 -17.09 -5.95 9.35
CA ASN A 151 -17.50 -7.35 9.31
C ASN A 151 -18.76 -7.45 8.44
N ALA A 152 -18.65 -8.13 7.31
CA ALA A 152 -19.76 -8.35 6.39
C ALA A 152 -19.85 -9.83 6.04
N ALA A 153 -21.04 -10.43 6.22
CA ALA A 153 -21.30 -11.84 5.94
C ALA A 153 -20.30 -12.82 6.60
N GLY A 154 -19.85 -12.53 7.82
CA GLY A 154 -18.89 -13.36 8.56
C GLY A 154 -17.41 -13.14 8.17
N TYR A 155 -17.13 -12.28 7.19
CA TYR A 155 -15.77 -11.96 6.77
C TYR A 155 -15.35 -10.55 7.21
N ARG A 156 -14.13 -10.41 7.72
CA ARG A 156 -13.51 -9.12 8.02
C ARG A 156 -12.91 -8.54 6.74
N ARG A 157 -13.35 -7.34 6.35
CA ARG A 157 -12.83 -6.58 5.20
C ARG A 157 -12.28 -5.25 5.68
N ALA A 158 -11.21 -4.79 5.05
CA ALA A 158 -10.60 -3.50 5.35
C ALA A 158 -10.59 -2.62 4.09
N TYR A 159 -10.79 -1.32 4.27
CA TYR A 159 -10.94 -0.36 3.18
C TYR A 159 -10.12 0.90 3.44
N PHE A 160 -9.19 1.18 2.53
CA PHE A 160 -8.50 2.45 2.44
C PHE A 160 -9.35 3.44 1.62
N HIS A 161 -9.66 4.60 2.20
CA HIS A 161 -10.61 5.55 1.63
C HIS A 161 -10.34 6.97 2.13
N LEU A 162 -10.96 7.96 1.49
CA LEU A 162 -10.90 9.34 1.94
C LEU A 162 -11.94 9.63 3.04
N THR A 163 -11.53 10.37 4.07
CA THR A 163 -12.40 10.88 5.13
C THR A 163 -13.03 12.20 4.67
N THR A 164 -14.11 12.08 3.89
CA THR A 164 -14.86 13.24 3.36
C THR A 164 -16.19 13.49 4.06
N GLU A 165 -16.47 12.83 5.19
CA GLU A 165 -17.75 13.00 5.89
C GLU A 165 -17.73 14.18 6.88
N PRO A 166 -18.78 15.04 6.92
CA PRO A 166 -19.99 14.97 6.08
C PRO A 166 -19.74 15.41 4.63
N GLU A 167 -18.88 16.40 4.37
CA GLU A 167 -18.39 16.82 3.03
C GLU A 167 -17.01 17.46 3.14
N PHE A 168 -16.13 17.21 2.17
CA PHE A 168 -14.92 18.01 1.99
C PHE A 168 -15.31 19.38 1.43
N THR A 169 -14.83 20.46 2.05
CA THR A 169 -15.12 21.83 1.62
C THR A 169 -13.96 22.37 0.78
N TRP A 170 -14.23 22.62 -0.50
CA TRP A 170 -13.28 23.24 -1.42
C TRP A 170 -13.60 24.73 -1.61
N TYR A 171 -12.71 25.61 -1.19
CA TYR A 171 -12.84 27.05 -1.43
C TYR A 171 -12.48 27.40 -2.87
N VAL A 172 -13.45 27.93 -3.62
CA VAL A 172 -13.33 28.17 -5.06
C VAL A 172 -14.28 29.26 -5.56
N ASN A 173 -13.77 30.13 -6.43
CA ASN A 173 -14.58 31.16 -7.08
C ASN A 173 -15.63 30.55 -8.03
N LYS A 174 -16.66 31.33 -8.35
CA LYS A 174 -17.80 30.88 -9.17
C LYS A 174 -17.41 30.38 -10.57
N GLN A 175 -16.44 31.04 -11.21
CA GLN A 175 -16.03 30.68 -12.57
C GLN A 175 -15.35 29.31 -12.61
N THR A 176 -14.42 29.06 -11.69
CA THR A 176 -13.73 27.77 -11.57
C THR A 176 -14.69 26.67 -11.11
N ALA A 177 -15.62 26.98 -10.21
CA ALA A 177 -16.67 26.05 -9.77
C ALA A 177 -17.58 25.60 -10.94
N LEU A 178 -18.00 26.52 -11.80
CA LEU A 178 -18.78 26.21 -13.00
C LEU A 178 -17.99 25.37 -14.00
N ALA A 179 -16.72 25.71 -14.22
CA ALA A 179 -15.84 24.94 -15.08
C ALA A 179 -15.68 23.49 -14.57
N ALA A 180 -15.43 23.30 -13.27
CA ALA A 180 -15.35 21.99 -12.66
C ALA A 180 -16.67 21.21 -12.77
N LYS A 181 -17.82 21.86 -12.53
CA LYS A 181 -19.14 21.20 -12.63
C LYS A 181 -19.46 20.73 -14.05
N SER A 182 -19.02 21.47 -15.07
CA SER A 182 -19.19 21.04 -16.47
C SER A 182 -18.40 19.76 -16.82
N LYS A 183 -17.43 19.40 -15.98
CA LYS A 183 -16.53 18.24 -16.14
C LYS A 183 -16.64 17.24 -14.99
N GLU A 184 -17.75 17.25 -14.25
CA GLU A 184 -17.94 16.47 -13.01
C GLU A 184 -17.56 14.99 -13.16
N GLY A 185 -17.83 14.37 -14.31
CA GLY A 185 -17.48 12.97 -14.56
C GLY A 185 -15.97 12.66 -14.61
N ALA A 186 -15.12 13.69 -14.74
CA ALA A 186 -13.67 13.61 -14.79
C ALA A 186 -12.99 14.18 -13.54
N ILE A 187 -13.75 14.57 -12.50
CA ILE A 187 -13.17 15.15 -11.27
C ILE A 187 -12.83 14.02 -10.30
N TYR A 188 -11.57 13.98 -9.87
CA TYR A 188 -11.07 12.98 -8.94
C TYR A 188 -10.18 13.64 -7.88
N PHE A 189 -10.17 13.05 -6.70
CA PHE A 189 -9.05 13.19 -5.79
C PHE A 189 -7.91 12.26 -6.24
N LYS A 190 -6.73 12.84 -6.46
CA LYS A 190 -5.46 12.10 -6.53
C LYS A 190 -4.87 12.04 -5.14
N LEU A 191 -4.81 10.84 -4.56
CA LEU A 191 -4.16 10.63 -3.26
C LEU A 191 -2.80 9.97 -3.47
N ALA A 192 -1.73 10.69 -3.17
CA ALA A 192 -0.39 10.16 -3.11
C ALA A 192 -0.12 9.53 -1.74
N PHE A 193 0.56 8.39 -1.73
CA PHE A 193 0.93 7.69 -0.51
C PHE A 193 2.25 6.94 -0.67
N ALA A 194 2.92 6.70 0.46
CA ALA A 194 4.11 5.87 0.56
C ALA A 194 3.88 4.74 1.56
N PHE A 195 4.64 3.66 1.41
CA PHE A 195 4.68 2.62 2.42
C PHE A 195 5.76 2.92 3.45
N ASP A 196 5.43 2.68 4.71
CA ASP A 196 6.42 2.56 5.77
C ASP A 196 6.21 1.22 6.46
N ILE A 197 7.30 0.52 6.73
CA ILE A 197 7.26 -0.83 7.29
C ILE A 197 8.15 -0.84 8.52
N SER A 198 7.55 -1.16 9.65
CA SER A 198 8.25 -1.27 10.92
C SER A 198 7.89 -2.56 11.64
N PHE A 199 8.72 -2.95 12.60
CA PHE A 199 8.40 -4.04 13.51
C PHE A 199 8.00 -3.45 14.86
N ASP A 200 6.79 -3.78 15.30
CA ASP A 200 6.26 -3.38 16.60
C ASP A 200 6.66 -4.43 17.63
N GLU A 201 7.69 -4.09 18.41
CA GLU A 201 8.23 -4.99 19.44
C GLU A 201 7.22 -5.33 20.53
N SER A 202 6.29 -4.42 20.85
CA SER A 202 5.33 -4.60 21.92
C SER A 202 4.27 -5.64 21.56
N ALA A 203 3.85 -5.64 20.30
CA ALA A 203 2.88 -6.59 19.77
C ALA A 203 3.52 -7.78 19.04
N ASN A 204 4.86 -7.78 18.88
CA ASN A 204 5.62 -8.76 18.12
C ASN A 204 5.01 -8.99 16.72
N GLN A 205 4.76 -7.91 16.00
CA GLN A 205 4.07 -7.93 14.69
C GLN A 205 4.74 -6.94 13.72
N ILE A 206 4.59 -7.17 12.42
CA ILE A 206 4.93 -6.17 11.40
C ILE A 206 3.81 -5.12 11.35
N GLN A 207 4.18 -3.85 11.26
CA GLN A 207 3.26 -2.77 10.88
C GLN A 207 3.53 -2.34 9.44
N LEU A 208 2.57 -2.58 8.55
CA LEU A 208 2.54 -2.01 7.21
C LEU A 208 1.71 -0.73 7.25
N GLN A 209 2.38 0.41 7.22
CA GLN A 209 1.74 1.72 7.24
C GLN A 209 1.55 2.25 5.81
N ILE A 210 0.33 2.63 5.47
CA ILE A 210 0.00 3.36 4.24
C ILE A 210 -0.07 4.85 4.60
N LYS A 211 1.02 5.57 4.36
CA LYS A 211 1.17 6.99 4.70
C LYS A 211 0.70 7.85 3.54
N ALA A 212 -0.44 8.50 3.68
CA ALA A 212 -0.86 9.54 2.74
C ALA A 212 0.12 10.72 2.81
N THR A 213 0.61 11.19 1.67
CA THR A 213 1.65 12.22 1.58
C THR A 213 1.16 13.49 0.90
N LYS A 214 0.22 13.37 -0.04
CA LYS A 214 -0.38 14.51 -0.75
C LYS A 214 -1.76 14.14 -1.24
N ILE A 215 -2.67 15.10 -1.22
CA ILE A 215 -3.99 15.00 -1.85
C ILE A 215 -4.15 16.14 -2.86
N SER A 216 -4.82 15.87 -3.97
CA SER A 216 -5.14 16.91 -4.97
C SER A 216 -6.51 16.66 -5.59
N LEU A 217 -7.31 17.70 -5.77
CA LEU A 217 -8.54 17.66 -6.56
C LEU A 217 -8.17 18.02 -8.00
N MET A 218 -8.46 17.13 -8.94
CA MET A 218 -7.99 17.25 -10.32
C MET A 218 -9.07 16.88 -11.33
N ASP A 219 -8.97 17.45 -12.54
CA ASP A 219 -9.55 16.89 -13.75
C ASP A 219 -8.62 15.81 -14.30
N GLN A 220 -9.08 14.57 -14.34
CA GLN A 220 -8.31 13.43 -14.82
C GLN A 220 -7.98 13.50 -16.32
N ASN A 221 -8.88 14.06 -17.13
CA ASN A 221 -8.73 14.09 -18.59
C ASN A 221 -7.75 15.17 -19.03
N GLU A 222 -7.80 16.34 -18.38
CA GLU A 222 -6.95 17.49 -18.71
C GLU A 222 -5.68 17.56 -17.87
N ASN A 223 -5.55 16.68 -16.88
CA ASN A 223 -4.49 16.71 -15.87
C ASN A 223 -4.38 18.07 -15.18
N PHE A 224 -5.52 18.76 -15.01
CA PHE A 224 -5.60 20.08 -14.39
C PHE A 224 -5.82 19.96 -12.89
N THR A 225 -5.04 20.67 -12.08
CA THR A 225 -5.17 20.65 -10.62
C THR A 225 -5.98 21.86 -10.14
N TYR A 226 -7.13 21.57 -9.53
CA TYR A 226 -8.00 22.57 -8.92
C TYR A 226 -7.54 22.98 -7.52
N TRP A 227 -7.05 22.01 -6.76
CA TRP A 227 -6.60 22.21 -5.38
C TRP A 227 -5.63 21.09 -5.01
N SER A 228 -4.68 21.37 -4.11
CA SER A 228 -3.78 20.36 -3.57
C SER A 228 -3.25 20.74 -2.19
N GLU A 229 -2.98 19.73 -1.37
CA GLU A 229 -2.34 19.90 -0.06
C GLU A 229 -1.38 18.74 0.22
N ASP A 230 -0.21 19.08 0.75
CA ASP A 230 0.75 18.10 1.27
C ASP A 230 0.33 17.70 2.69
N ILE A 231 0.29 16.40 2.95
CA ILE A 231 -0.18 15.81 4.21
C ILE A 231 1.05 15.63 5.11
N ARG A 232 1.06 16.33 6.25
CA ARG A 232 2.11 16.25 7.26
C ARG A 232 1.75 15.30 8.40
#